data_AF-A0A209CD18-F1
#
_entry.id   AF-A0A209CD18-F1
#
_cell.length_a   1.000
_cell.length_b   1.000
_cell.length_c   1.000
_cell.angle_alpha   90.00
_cell.angle_beta   90.00
_cell.angle_gamma   90.00
#
_symmetry.space_group_name_H-M   'P 1'
#
loop_
_entity.id
_entity.type
_entity.pdbx_description
1 polymer ?
#
loop_
_entity_poly.entity_id
_entity_poly.type
_entity_poly.pdbx_seq_one_letter_code
_entity_poly.pdbx_strand_id
1 'polypeptide(L)' 'MAAARCRPGTVRTGAGRPFVRVDDEITDIDRAWVAVHHPGPALLHRVDPRRGPADHDYTVVGAWLRGVAGDV' A
#
# COMPACT_ATOMS: atom_id res chain seq x y z
N MET A 1 -3.05 13.51 -21.01
CA MET A 1 -4.40 13.38 -20.42
C MET A 1 -4.83 11.90 -20.49
N ALA A 2 -4.17 11.02 -19.75
CA ALA A 2 -4.65 9.66 -19.55
C ALA A 2 -5.28 9.62 -18.16
N ALA A 3 -6.61 9.64 -18.09
CA ALA A 3 -7.33 9.25 -16.90
C ALA A 3 -7.12 7.75 -16.72
N ALA A 4 -6.01 7.37 -16.08
CA ALA A 4 -5.83 6.02 -15.55
C ALA A 4 -7.01 5.78 -14.61
N ARG A 5 -7.79 4.76 -14.92
CA ARG A 5 -9.06 4.49 -14.26
C ARG A 5 -8.74 4.06 -12.84
N CYS A 6 -8.90 4.94 -11.85
CA CYS A 6 -8.89 4.60 -10.43
C CYS A 6 -9.93 3.51 -10.17
N ARG A 7 -9.52 2.24 -10.25
CA ARG A 7 -10.32 1.10 -9.81
C ARG A 7 -9.88 0.76 -8.41
N PRO A 8 -10.79 0.72 -7.42
CA PRO A 8 -10.47 0.12 -6.14
C PRO A 8 -10.12 -1.36 -6.40
N GLY A 9 -8.86 -1.71 -6.20
CA GLY A 9 -8.38 -3.08 -6.33
C GLY A 9 -8.91 -3.91 -5.17
N THR A 10 -9.45 -5.09 -5.47
CA THR A 10 -10.01 -6.01 -4.48
C THR A 10 -8.91 -6.52 -3.55
N VAL A 11 -8.75 -5.93 -2.36
CA VAL A 11 -8.02 -6.60 -1.28
C VAL A 11 -8.96 -7.63 -0.67
N ARG A 12 -8.63 -8.91 -0.82
CA ARG A 12 -9.24 -9.96 -0.01
C ARG A 12 -8.60 -9.87 1.38
N THR A 13 -9.37 -9.34 2.32
CA THR A 13 -8.98 -9.04 3.70
C THR A 13 -8.33 -10.24 4.38
N GLY A 14 -7.10 -10.06 4.86
CA GLY A 14 -6.63 -10.78 6.04
C GLY A 14 -7.10 -9.97 7.24
N ALA A 15 -8.17 -10.40 7.90
CA ALA A 15 -8.73 -9.69 9.06
C ALA A 15 -7.62 -9.36 10.08
N GLY A 16 -7.28 -8.07 10.22
CA GLY A 16 -6.31 -7.55 11.19
C GLY A 16 -4.82 -7.78 10.89
N ARG A 17 -4.46 -8.43 9.78
CA ARG A 17 -3.04 -8.66 9.46
C ARG A 17 -2.41 -7.42 8.83
N PRO A 18 -1.10 -7.17 9.06
CA PRO A 18 -0.41 -6.10 8.35
C PRO A 18 -0.53 -6.27 6.83
N PHE A 19 -0.94 -5.21 6.14
CA PHE A 19 -1.16 -5.18 4.70
C PHE A 19 -0.26 -4.12 4.03
N VAL A 20 0.36 -4.47 2.90
CA VAL A 20 1.14 -3.53 2.10
C VAL A 20 0.64 -3.58 0.65
N ARG A 21 0.36 -2.41 0.08
CA ARG A 21 0.16 -2.23 -1.36
C ARG A 21 1.32 -1.41 -1.92
N VAL A 22 2.00 -1.97 -2.91
CA VAL A 22 3.07 -1.30 -3.67
C VAL A 22 2.58 -1.16 -5.11
N ASP A 23 2.34 0.06 -5.56
CA ASP A 23 1.65 0.35 -6.82
C ASP A 23 1.95 1.80 -7.25
N ASP A 24 2.17 2.05 -8.54
CA ASP A 24 2.51 3.37 -9.08
C ASP A 24 1.29 4.31 -9.22
N GLU A 25 0.08 3.74 -9.19
CA GLU A 25 -1.20 4.42 -9.35
C GLU A 25 -1.95 4.63 -8.02
N ILE A 26 -1.27 4.56 -6.88
CA ILE A 26 -1.91 4.83 -5.57
C ILE A 26 -2.41 6.27 -5.51
N THR A 27 -3.70 6.41 -5.20
CA THR A 27 -4.40 7.69 -5.07
C THR A 27 -5.01 7.88 -3.68
N ASP A 28 -5.57 9.07 -3.44
CA ASP A 28 -6.33 9.38 -2.22
C ASP A 28 -7.59 8.52 -2.07
N ILE A 29 -8.16 8.04 -3.19
CA ILE A 29 -9.31 7.12 -3.18
C ILE A 29 -8.90 5.78 -2.58
N ASP A 30 -7.73 5.25 -2.95
CA ASP A 30 -7.20 4.00 -2.38
C ASP A 30 -6.94 4.14 -0.88
N ARG A 31 -6.40 5.31 -0.46
CA ARG A 31 -6.17 5.63 0.96
C ARG A 31 -7.48 5.65 1.75
N ALA A 32 -8.49 6.35 1.24
CA ALA A 32 -9.80 6.44 1.88
C ALA A 32 -10.49 5.06 1.96
N TRP A 33 -10.41 4.28 0.88
CA TRP A 33 -10.99 2.94 0.85
C TRP A 33 -10.32 2.01 1.87
N VAL A 34 -8.98 2.00 1.93
CA VAL A 34 -8.23 1.17 2.90
C VAL A 34 -8.52 1.59 4.33
N ALA A 35 -8.61 2.89 4.62
CA ALA A 35 -8.93 3.39 5.96
C ALA A 35 -10.31 2.90 6.46
N VAL A 36 -11.30 2.77 5.56
CA VAL A 36 -12.64 2.30 5.91
C VAL A 36 -12.72 0.78 6.01
N HIS A 37 -12.03 0.06 5.11
CA HIS A 37 -12.22 -1.38 4.94
C HIS A 37 -11.14 -2.25 5.59
N HIS A 38 -10.01 -1.67 6.00
CA HIS A 38 -8.90 -2.39 6.62
C HIS A 38 -8.50 -1.74 7.96
N PRO A 39 -9.12 -2.15 9.09
CA PRO A 39 -8.83 -1.55 10.39
C PRO A 39 -7.44 -1.91 10.95
N GLY A 40 -6.74 -2.88 10.34
CA GLY A 40 -5.37 -3.25 10.72
C GLY A 40 -4.31 -2.35 10.07
N PRO A 41 -3.04 -2.47 10.49
CA PRO A 41 -1.94 -1.70 9.91
C PRO A 41 -1.86 -1.87 8.39
N ALA A 42 -1.87 -0.75 7.67
CA ALA A 42 -1.79 -0.73 6.21
C ALA A 42 -0.76 0.29 5.71
N LEU A 43 0.14 -0.14 4.83
CA LEU A 43 1.06 0.72 4.09
C LEU A 43 0.65 0.79 2.63
N LEU A 44 0.47 2.00 2.12
CA LEU A 44 0.27 2.29 0.71
C LEU A 44 1.52 3.00 0.17
N HIS A 45 2.41 2.26 -0.50
CA HIS A 45 3.70 2.73 -0.99
C HIS A 45 3.67 2.95 -2.50
N ARG A 46 3.85 4.19 -2.94
CA ARG A 46 3.79 4.55 -4.36
C ARG A 46 5.17 4.46 -5.00
N VAL A 47 5.29 3.74 -6.11
CA VAL A 47 6.56 3.59 -6.85
C VAL A 47 6.57 4.41 -8.15
N ASP A 48 7.75 4.71 -8.69
CA ASP A 48 7.88 5.38 -9.99
C ASP A 48 7.57 4.38 -11.12
N PRO A 49 6.53 4.63 -11.96
CA PRO A 49 6.17 3.72 -13.05
C PRO A 49 7.29 3.52 -14.08
N ARG A 50 8.20 4.48 -14.21
CA ARG A 50 9.28 4.44 -15.21
C ARG A 50 10.45 3.55 -14.79
N ARG A 51 10.57 3.29 -13.49
CA ARG A 51 11.70 2.57 -12.90
C ARG A 51 11.28 1.22 -12.32
N GLY A 52 10.00 1.08 -11.97
CA GLY A 52 9.53 -0.02 -11.16
C GLY A 52 10.07 0.07 -9.71
N PRO A 53 9.76 -0.92 -8.87
CA PRO A 53 10.29 -0.99 -7.51
C PRO A 53 11.82 -1.09 -7.52
N ALA A 54 12.48 -0.25 -6.74
CA ALA A 54 13.92 -0.24 -6.52
C ALA A 54 14.25 -0.49 -5.05
N ASP A 55 15.53 -0.64 -4.73
CA ASP A 55 16.01 -1.03 -3.39
C ASP A 55 15.49 -0.12 -2.26
N HIS A 56 15.33 1.17 -2.54
CA HIS A 56 14.76 2.12 -1.59
C HIS A 56 13.28 1.80 -1.24
N ASP A 57 12.49 1.33 -2.20
CA ASP A 57 11.09 0.94 -1.99
C ASP A 57 11.02 -0.28 -1.07
N TYR A 58 11.86 -1.30 -1.33
CA TYR A 58 11.96 -2.48 -0.47
C TYR A 58 12.46 -2.12 0.94
N THR A 59 13.35 -1.13 1.05
CA THR A 59 13.85 -0.65 2.34
C THR A 59 12.74 0.00 3.15
N VAL A 60 11.89 0.83 2.53
CA VAL A 60 10.73 1.46 3.17
C VAL A 60 9.75 0.40 3.65
N VAL A 61 9.39 -0.56 2.79
CA VAL A 61 8.47 -1.65 3.15
C VAL A 61 9.04 -2.49 4.29
N GLY A 62 10.33 -2.85 4.23
CA GLY A 62 10.98 -3.64 5.27
C GLY A 62 11.07 -2.92 6.61
N ALA A 63 11.32 -1.59 6.60
CA ALA A 63 11.32 -0.79 7.81
C ALA A 63 9.92 -0.73 8.45
N TRP A 64 8.89 -0.52 7.62
CA TRP A 64 7.51 -0.51 8.10
C TRP A 64 7.09 -1.87 8.69
N LEU A 65 7.41 -2.98 8.02
CA LEU A 65 7.09 -4.32 8.52
C LEU A 65 7.75 -4.61 9.88
N ARG A 66 9.00 -4.17 10.08
CA ARG A 66 9.68 -4.30 11.37
C ARG A 66 9.05 -3.44 12.47
N GLY A 67 8.58 -2.24 12.13
CA GLY A 67 7.84 -1.38 13.06
C GLY A 67 6.55 -2.07 13.52
N VAL A 68 5.71 -2.50 12.57
CA VAL A 68 4.45 -3.17 12.89
C VAL A 68 4.63 -4.49 13.64
N ALA A 69 5.69 -5.25 13.36
CA ALA A 69 6.01 -6.47 14.10
C ALA A 69 6.54 -6.22 15.52
N GLY A 70 7.02 -5.01 15.83
CA GLY A 70 7.43 -4.59 17.17
C GLY A 70 6.29 -3.96 17.99
N ASP A 71 5.20 -3.55 17.33
CA ASP A 71 4.02 -2.91 17.94
C ASP A 71 2.89 -3.93 18.28
N VAL A 72 3.10 -5.24 18.04
CA VAL A 72 2.15 -6.34 18.33
C VAL A 72 2.44 -7.10 19.61
#